data_AF-U1GHA7-F1
#
_entry.id   AF-U1GHA7-F1
#
_cell.length_a   1.000
_cell.length_b   1.000
_cell.length_c   1.000
_cell.angle_alpha   90.00
_cell.angle_beta   90.00
_cell.angle_gamma   90.00
#
_symmetry.space_group_name_H-M   'P 1'
#
loop_
_entity.id
_entity.type
_entity.pdbx_description
1 polymer ?
#
loop_
_entity_poly.entity_id
_entity_poly.type
_entity_poly.pdbx_seq_one_letter_code
_entity_poly.pdbx_strand_id
1 'polypeptide(L)'
;MDKKESPKWSPPASTSNRPLAFLGAGGRAKKIACLWASAGYDVNIQDLDEDRCDAALWYINTNASNFAERLGRDSRRVGKCRNFADLASAVNNVWLVVEACQGQSQSRIDILGEVDSMLPTDCILASTSSSTSNLIFARTTTRRRHLTCYIRYSLLPNNRAVELLPCPETDPGVLSFLTEHHQKMGLITAVSHGSSKRMRMFLTLRKLILFGAKCSRIQVVAIEDEYVAERNLESSFTSDFLRLKYIQEGRFGAGSPKGRLRFLKVSKSIANGDIYVPKTPSQPTLFFLDVGVGENVHSMEEAMTAGKILTTTPDGRQINTIVTRQSYPDGIDISLQVGRIFWTDMGVTGCKDGSIMSATLDGSDIQYIIPKGHVHTPKQLAMDHINSHLYFSDREGLCVSRCNFHGSNKTTLIQTGDPANPDHASDPLRFARARFTGRKKGAAKQAKAASSVPT
;
A
#
# COMPACT_ATOMS: atom_id res chain seq x y z
N MET A 1 22.99 21.32 -35.43
CA MET A 1 21.87 20.49 -34.96
C MET A 1 20.90 21.41 -34.25
N ASP A 2 19.80 21.76 -34.92
CA ASP A 2 18.80 22.65 -34.39
C ASP A 2 18.23 22.10 -33.08
N LYS A 3 18.34 22.88 -32.01
CA LYS A 3 17.54 22.66 -30.80
C LYS A 3 16.08 22.86 -31.22
N LYS A 4 15.37 21.79 -31.55
CA LYS A 4 13.90 21.82 -31.64
C LYS A 4 13.40 22.36 -30.31
N GLU A 5 12.83 23.56 -30.32
CA GLU A 5 12.13 24.11 -29.16
C GLU A 5 11.11 23.10 -28.70
N SER A 6 11.21 22.69 -27.43
CA SER A 6 10.20 21.87 -26.78
C SER A 6 8.86 22.62 -26.87
N PRO A 7 7.77 21.97 -27.33
CA PRO A 7 6.46 22.61 -27.43
C PRO A 7 6.07 23.24 -26.09
N LYS A 8 5.69 24.52 -26.13
CA LYS A 8 5.31 25.29 -24.94
C LYS A 8 3.99 24.73 -24.39
N TRP A 9 4.00 24.31 -23.12
CA TRP A 9 2.79 23.84 -22.44
C TRP A 9 1.69 24.90 -22.40
N SER A 10 0.46 24.47 -22.65
CA SER A 10 -0.77 25.21 -22.41
C SER A 10 -1.80 24.27 -21.79
N PRO A 11 -2.59 24.72 -20.79
CA PRO A 11 -3.63 23.90 -20.19
C PRO A 11 -4.69 23.50 -21.22
N PRO A 12 -5.39 22.36 -21.02
CA PRO A 12 -6.49 21.95 -21.88
C PRO A 12 -7.54 23.07 -22.01
N ALA A 13 -8.05 23.27 -23.23
CA ALA A 13 -8.93 24.41 -23.54
C ALA A 13 -10.22 24.46 -22.68
N SER A 14 -10.69 23.32 -22.18
CA SER A 14 -11.79 23.25 -21.21
C SER A 14 -11.73 21.96 -20.42
N THR A 15 -11.99 22.03 -19.11
CA THR A 15 -12.18 20.86 -18.25
C THR A 15 -13.63 20.66 -17.81
N SER A 16 -14.50 21.66 -18.03
CA SER A 16 -15.92 21.61 -17.64
C SER A 16 -16.82 21.04 -18.74
N ASN A 17 -16.43 21.22 -20.01
CA ASN A 17 -17.21 20.79 -21.19
C ASN A 17 -16.60 19.57 -21.89
N ARG A 18 -15.48 19.05 -21.37
CA ARG A 18 -14.81 17.85 -21.90
C ARG A 18 -14.75 16.79 -20.79
N PRO A 19 -15.12 15.54 -21.08
CA PRO A 19 -14.98 14.46 -20.10
C PRO A 19 -13.51 14.07 -19.86
N LEU A 20 -13.28 13.30 -18.81
CA LEU A 20 -12.09 12.46 -18.65
C LEU A 20 -12.36 11.07 -19.24
N ALA A 21 -11.34 10.33 -19.65
CA ALA A 21 -11.47 8.91 -19.96
C ALA A 21 -10.64 8.02 -19.02
N PHE A 22 -11.25 6.93 -18.57
CA PHE A 22 -10.56 5.82 -17.89
C PHE A 22 -10.48 4.62 -18.84
N LEU A 23 -9.24 4.23 -19.14
CA LEU A 23 -8.97 3.01 -19.90
C LEU A 23 -8.78 1.88 -18.88
N GLY A 24 -9.74 0.98 -18.83
CA GLY A 24 -9.93 -0.05 -17.82
C GLY A 24 -11.12 0.25 -16.90
N ALA A 25 -11.92 -0.79 -16.62
CA ALA A 25 -13.08 -0.77 -15.74
C ALA A 25 -12.86 -1.66 -14.49
N GLY A 26 -11.60 -1.96 -14.18
CA GLY A 26 -11.19 -2.78 -13.06
C GLY A 26 -11.49 -2.18 -11.67
N GLY A 27 -11.22 -2.98 -10.62
CA GLY A 27 -11.56 -2.60 -9.24
C GLY A 27 -10.95 -1.28 -8.75
N ARG A 28 -9.74 -0.92 -9.23
CA ARG A 28 -9.14 0.40 -8.96
C ARG A 28 -9.72 1.47 -9.87
N ALA A 29 -9.80 1.21 -11.18
CA ALA A 29 -10.25 2.17 -12.17
C ALA A 29 -11.64 2.73 -11.85
N LYS A 30 -12.62 1.86 -11.55
CA LYS A 30 -13.99 2.31 -11.21
C LYS A 30 -14.07 3.17 -9.95
N LYS A 31 -13.17 2.96 -8.97
CA LYS A 31 -13.11 3.79 -7.74
C LYS A 31 -12.53 5.16 -8.01
N ILE A 32 -11.51 5.23 -8.87
CA ILE A 32 -10.91 6.50 -9.29
C ILE A 32 -11.90 7.26 -10.18
N ALA A 33 -12.56 6.59 -11.12
CA ALA A 33 -13.64 7.18 -11.92
C ALA A 33 -14.78 7.72 -11.04
N CYS A 34 -15.21 6.96 -10.01
CA CYS A 34 -16.21 7.38 -9.03
C CYS A 34 -15.80 8.66 -8.29
N LEU A 35 -14.52 8.77 -7.92
CA LEU A 35 -13.96 9.96 -7.29
C LEU A 35 -14.05 11.19 -8.22
N TRP A 36 -13.65 11.08 -9.49
CA TRP A 36 -13.76 12.18 -10.45
C TRP A 36 -15.22 12.57 -10.72
N ALA A 37 -16.10 11.59 -10.88
CA ALA A 37 -17.54 11.83 -11.05
C ALA A 37 -18.15 12.53 -9.83
N SER A 38 -17.77 12.13 -8.60
CA SER A 38 -18.25 12.76 -7.37
C SER A 38 -17.85 14.23 -7.24
N ALA A 39 -16.78 14.65 -7.93
CA ALA A 39 -16.34 16.04 -7.94
C ALA A 39 -16.97 16.88 -9.07
N GLY A 40 -17.84 16.28 -9.89
CA GLY A 40 -18.62 16.94 -10.93
C GLY A 40 -18.05 16.86 -12.34
N TYR A 41 -17.02 16.04 -12.56
CA TYR A 41 -16.47 15.82 -13.89
C TYR A 41 -17.17 14.68 -14.62
N ASP A 42 -17.47 14.87 -15.90
CA ASP A 42 -17.99 13.81 -16.75
C ASP A 42 -16.88 12.78 -17.03
N VAL A 43 -17.22 11.49 -17.01
CA VAL A 43 -16.27 10.39 -17.12
C VAL A 43 -16.70 9.39 -18.19
N ASN A 44 -15.81 9.15 -19.14
CA ASN A 44 -15.89 8.08 -20.13
C ASN A 44 -15.13 6.86 -19.59
N ILE A 45 -15.70 5.67 -19.75
CA ILE A 45 -15.10 4.40 -19.34
C ILE A 45 -15.00 3.50 -20.57
N GLN A 46 -13.86 2.86 -20.75
CA GLN A 46 -13.66 1.86 -21.80
C GLN A 46 -12.87 0.68 -21.21
N ASP A 47 -13.30 -0.54 -21.49
CA ASP A 47 -12.59 -1.79 -21.19
C ASP A 47 -12.96 -2.78 -22.30
N LEU A 48 -12.12 -3.79 -22.53
CA LEU A 48 -12.41 -4.86 -23.50
C LEU A 48 -13.58 -5.75 -23.03
N ASP A 49 -13.84 -5.77 -21.73
CA ASP A 49 -14.90 -6.55 -21.09
C ASP A 49 -16.09 -5.63 -20.77
N GLU A 50 -17.14 -5.72 -21.59
CA GLU A 50 -18.35 -4.88 -21.49
C GLU A 50 -19.06 -5.02 -20.13
N ASP A 51 -19.11 -6.24 -19.57
CA ASP A 51 -19.69 -6.48 -18.24
C ASP A 51 -18.96 -5.68 -17.15
N ARG A 52 -17.64 -5.45 -17.31
CA ARG A 52 -16.89 -4.60 -16.38
C ARG A 52 -17.25 -3.14 -16.52
N CYS A 53 -17.45 -2.66 -17.75
CA CYS A 53 -17.90 -1.30 -18.00
C CYS A 53 -19.25 -1.06 -17.31
N ASP A 54 -20.21 -1.97 -17.49
CA ASP A 54 -21.53 -1.89 -16.86
C ASP A 54 -21.44 -1.93 -15.33
N ALA A 55 -20.62 -2.85 -14.79
CA ALA A 55 -20.38 -2.92 -13.35
C ALA A 55 -19.68 -1.67 -12.79
N ALA A 56 -18.85 -0.99 -13.59
CA ALA A 56 -18.21 0.25 -13.22
C ALA A 56 -19.21 1.41 -13.22
N LEU A 57 -20.06 1.53 -14.25
CA LEU A 57 -21.12 2.53 -14.31
C LEU A 57 -22.10 2.38 -13.15
N TRP A 58 -22.57 1.15 -12.89
CA TRP A 58 -23.44 0.86 -11.74
C TRP A 58 -22.78 1.28 -10.42
N TYR A 59 -21.49 0.95 -10.24
CA TYR A 59 -20.75 1.30 -9.04
C TYR A 59 -20.66 2.82 -8.86
N ILE A 60 -20.34 3.57 -9.92
CA ILE A 60 -20.20 5.02 -9.83
C ILE A 60 -21.54 5.68 -9.53
N ASN A 61 -22.60 5.32 -10.26
CA ASN A 61 -23.94 5.85 -10.05
C ASN A 61 -24.46 5.60 -8.62
N THR A 62 -24.07 4.47 -8.03
CA THR A 62 -24.48 4.10 -6.66
C THR A 62 -23.65 4.81 -5.57
N ASN A 63 -22.37 5.12 -5.83
CA ASN A 63 -21.42 5.52 -4.78
C ASN A 63 -20.94 6.98 -4.88
N ALA A 64 -21.12 7.67 -6.02
CA ALA A 64 -20.57 9.00 -6.24
C ALA A 64 -21.04 10.02 -5.21
N SER A 65 -22.33 10.02 -4.84
CA SER A 65 -22.86 10.93 -3.81
C SER A 65 -22.20 10.70 -2.44
N ASN A 66 -21.96 9.44 -2.05
CA ASN A 66 -21.27 9.15 -0.79
C ASN A 66 -19.79 9.57 -0.82
N PHE A 67 -19.14 9.48 -1.99
CA PHE A 67 -17.79 10.02 -2.16
C PHE A 67 -17.78 11.55 -2.00
N ALA A 68 -18.76 12.24 -2.61
CA ALA A 68 -18.89 13.69 -2.50
C ALA A 68 -19.07 14.14 -1.04
N GLU A 69 -19.95 13.46 -0.29
CA GLU A 69 -20.16 13.69 1.15
C GLU A 69 -18.87 13.50 1.95
N ARG A 70 -18.18 12.36 1.77
CA ARG A 70 -16.92 12.07 2.48
C ARG A 70 -15.80 13.05 2.18
N LEU A 71 -15.84 13.73 1.03
CA LEU A 71 -14.86 14.73 0.62
C LEU A 71 -15.27 16.16 0.99
N GLY A 72 -16.44 16.36 1.62
CA GLY A 72 -16.98 17.69 1.94
C GLY A 72 -17.36 18.48 0.68
N ARG A 73 -17.93 17.79 -0.32
CA ARG A 73 -18.28 18.31 -1.65
C ARG A 73 -19.69 17.89 -2.09
N ASP A 74 -20.57 17.59 -1.14
CA ASP A 74 -21.97 17.21 -1.32
C ASP A 74 -22.80 18.21 -2.13
N SER A 75 -22.44 19.50 -2.11
CA SER A 75 -23.13 20.55 -2.87
C SER A 75 -22.84 20.55 -4.38
N ARG A 76 -21.91 19.72 -4.88
CA ARG A 76 -21.58 19.66 -6.31
C ARG A 76 -22.47 18.68 -7.05
N ARG A 77 -22.77 19.00 -8.32
CA ARG A 77 -23.39 18.03 -9.23
C ARG A 77 -22.46 16.81 -9.35
N VAL A 78 -23.03 15.62 -9.38
CA VAL A 78 -22.29 14.42 -9.81
C VAL A 78 -22.15 14.47 -11.33
N GLY A 79 -20.93 14.22 -11.82
CA GLY A 79 -20.65 14.18 -13.26
C GLY A 79 -21.26 12.97 -13.94
N LYS A 80 -21.54 13.08 -15.24
CA LYS A 80 -22.17 12.01 -16.02
C LYS A 80 -21.13 10.95 -16.38
N CYS A 81 -21.46 9.68 -16.16
CA CYS A 81 -20.60 8.56 -16.55
C CYS A 81 -21.17 7.81 -17.74
N ARG A 82 -20.33 7.47 -18.73
CA ARG A 82 -20.71 6.74 -19.95
C ARG A 82 -19.67 5.66 -20.27
N ASN A 83 -20.10 4.51 -20.75
CA ASN A 83 -19.22 3.51 -21.35
C ASN A 83 -19.19 3.66 -22.87
N PHE A 84 -18.13 3.15 -23.50
CA PHE A 84 -17.93 3.18 -24.94
C PHE A 84 -17.45 1.82 -25.42
N ALA A 85 -17.92 1.40 -26.59
CA ALA A 85 -17.55 0.12 -27.19
C ALA A 85 -16.10 0.11 -27.71
N ASP A 86 -15.60 1.26 -28.17
CA ASP A 86 -14.28 1.39 -28.78
C ASP A 86 -13.46 2.55 -28.17
N LEU A 87 -12.14 2.45 -28.31
CA LEU A 87 -11.20 3.43 -27.77
C LEU A 87 -11.36 4.82 -28.41
N ALA A 88 -11.57 4.90 -29.73
CA ALA A 88 -11.62 6.17 -30.43
C ALA A 88 -12.80 7.02 -29.96
N SER A 89 -13.98 6.41 -29.83
CA SER A 89 -15.18 7.06 -29.28
C SER A 89 -15.01 7.49 -27.83
N ALA A 90 -14.28 6.70 -27.02
CA ALA A 90 -14.04 7.01 -25.62
C ALA A 90 -13.14 8.25 -25.41
N VAL A 91 -12.19 8.50 -26.32
CA VAL A 91 -11.11 9.48 -26.11
C VAL A 91 -11.13 10.69 -27.06
N ASN A 92 -12.02 10.75 -28.05
CA ASN A 92 -12.01 11.80 -29.08
C ASN A 92 -12.17 13.24 -28.55
N ASN A 93 -12.80 13.45 -27.40
CA ASN A 93 -13.09 14.78 -26.84
C ASN A 93 -12.73 14.90 -25.35
N VAL A 94 -11.67 14.21 -24.90
CA VAL A 94 -11.27 14.19 -23.48
C VAL A 94 -10.09 15.11 -23.21
N TRP A 95 -10.03 15.71 -22.01
CA TRP A 95 -8.89 16.55 -21.60
C TRP A 95 -7.84 15.78 -20.77
N LEU A 96 -8.24 14.66 -20.18
CA LEU A 96 -7.37 13.76 -19.43
C LEU A 96 -7.77 12.31 -19.69
N VAL A 97 -6.78 11.50 -20.05
CA VAL A 97 -6.89 10.04 -20.09
C VAL A 97 -6.10 9.44 -18.95
N VAL A 98 -6.70 8.48 -18.24
CA VAL A 98 -6.06 7.71 -17.18
C VAL A 98 -6.11 6.23 -17.53
N GLU A 99 -4.95 5.66 -17.84
CA GLU A 99 -4.78 4.21 -17.99
C GLU A 99 -4.79 3.53 -16.61
N ALA A 100 -5.70 2.58 -16.45
CA ALA A 100 -5.93 1.81 -15.23
C ALA A 100 -6.35 0.36 -15.54
N CYS A 101 -5.81 -0.22 -16.61
CA CYS A 101 -6.12 -1.57 -17.06
C CYS A 101 -5.57 -2.63 -16.08
N GLN A 102 -6.30 -3.73 -15.90
CA GLN A 102 -5.80 -4.89 -15.18
C GLN A 102 -5.10 -5.86 -16.15
N GLY A 103 -3.85 -6.26 -15.89
CA GLY A 103 -3.16 -7.23 -16.74
C GLY A 103 -1.63 -7.15 -16.73
N GLN A 104 -1.02 -7.92 -17.64
CA GLN A 104 0.41 -7.92 -17.96
C GLN A 104 0.85 -6.54 -18.48
N SER A 105 2.13 -6.19 -18.34
CA SER A 105 2.62 -4.86 -18.72
C SER A 105 2.55 -4.59 -20.22
N GLN A 106 2.70 -5.59 -21.09
CA GLN A 106 2.71 -5.38 -22.54
C GLN A 106 1.38 -4.84 -23.09
N SER A 107 0.23 -5.37 -22.66
CA SER A 107 -1.07 -4.86 -23.15
C SER A 107 -1.37 -3.43 -22.70
N ARG A 108 -0.86 -3.01 -21.54
CA ARG A 108 -0.95 -1.62 -21.05
C ARG A 108 -0.06 -0.66 -21.84
N ILE A 109 1.09 -1.15 -22.29
CA ILE A 109 2.02 -0.39 -23.11
C ILE A 109 1.40 -0.13 -24.49
N ASP A 110 0.79 -1.16 -25.07
CA ASP A 110 0.26 -1.09 -26.43
C ASP A 110 -0.97 -0.18 -26.51
N ILE A 111 -1.89 -0.24 -25.53
CA ILE A 111 -3.05 0.67 -25.48
C ILE A 111 -2.64 2.14 -25.38
N LEU A 112 -1.58 2.47 -24.63
CA LEU A 112 -1.09 3.85 -24.49
C LEU A 112 -0.52 4.39 -25.82
N GLY A 113 0.15 3.54 -26.60
CA GLY A 113 0.63 3.91 -27.93
C GLY A 113 -0.50 4.06 -28.94
N GLU A 114 -1.51 3.19 -28.88
CA GLU A 114 -2.68 3.21 -29.76
C GLU A 114 -3.49 4.51 -29.56
N VAL A 115 -3.84 4.83 -28.31
CA VAL A 115 -4.67 6.01 -28.00
C VAL A 115 -3.98 7.33 -28.30
N ASP A 116 -2.65 7.40 -28.21
CA ASP A 116 -1.87 8.63 -28.44
C ASP A 116 -2.13 9.25 -29.84
N SER A 117 -2.42 8.42 -30.84
CA SER A 117 -2.79 8.90 -32.17
C SER A 117 -4.17 9.59 -32.21
N MET A 118 -5.08 9.18 -31.32
CA MET A 118 -6.50 9.55 -31.29
C MET A 118 -6.81 10.73 -30.36
N LEU A 119 -5.93 11.03 -29.39
CA LEU A 119 -6.19 12.09 -28.41
C LEU A 119 -6.12 13.49 -29.01
N PRO A 120 -6.97 14.42 -28.53
CA PRO A 120 -6.77 15.85 -28.75
C PRO A 120 -5.34 16.31 -28.42
N THR A 121 -4.88 17.34 -29.12
CA THR A 121 -3.49 17.82 -29.02
C THR A 121 -3.11 18.29 -27.62
N ASP A 122 -4.06 18.83 -26.86
CA ASP A 122 -3.90 19.36 -25.51
C ASP A 122 -4.25 18.34 -24.40
N CYS A 123 -4.56 17.09 -24.77
CA CYS A 123 -4.97 16.06 -23.82
C CYS A 123 -3.78 15.55 -22.99
N ILE A 124 -3.97 15.50 -21.67
CA ILE A 124 -3.01 14.90 -20.75
C ILE A 124 -3.18 13.38 -20.77
N LEU A 125 -2.08 12.64 -20.89
CA LEU A 125 -2.08 11.18 -20.86
C LEU A 125 -1.39 10.67 -19.59
N ALA A 126 -2.17 10.05 -18.71
CA ALA A 126 -1.71 9.55 -17.43
C ALA A 126 -1.84 8.02 -17.32
N SER A 127 -0.99 7.40 -16.50
CA SER A 127 -1.14 5.99 -16.08
C SER A 127 -1.12 5.85 -14.57
N THR A 128 -1.89 4.89 -14.07
CA THR A 128 -1.92 4.49 -12.65
C THR A 128 -0.93 3.38 -12.30
N SER A 129 -0.09 2.98 -13.26
CA SER A 129 0.86 1.88 -13.08
C SER A 129 1.77 2.09 -11.86
N SER A 130 2.04 0.99 -11.17
CA SER A 130 3.01 0.92 -10.08
C SER A 130 4.44 0.64 -10.57
N SER A 131 4.63 0.31 -11.85
CA SER A 131 5.94 0.02 -12.42
C SER A 131 6.74 1.30 -12.66
N THR A 132 8.02 1.28 -12.30
CA THR A 132 8.99 2.38 -12.47
C THR A 132 9.49 2.56 -13.90
N SER A 133 9.01 1.74 -14.82
CA SER A 133 9.44 1.74 -16.20
C SER A 133 8.83 2.95 -16.90
N ASN A 134 9.65 3.76 -17.59
CA ASN A 134 9.26 4.94 -18.39
C ASN A 134 8.44 4.52 -19.64
N LEU A 135 7.51 3.58 -19.50
CA LEU A 135 6.81 2.91 -20.59
C LEU A 135 5.84 3.83 -21.31
N ILE A 136 5.10 4.64 -20.55
CA ILE A 136 4.20 5.65 -21.14
C ILE A 136 5.02 6.57 -22.04
N PHE A 137 6.16 7.04 -21.53
CA PHE A 137 7.10 7.87 -22.26
C PHE A 137 7.71 7.17 -23.49
N ALA A 138 8.00 5.88 -23.39
CA ALA A 138 8.59 5.10 -24.48
C ALA A 138 7.63 4.84 -25.65
N ARG A 139 6.31 4.82 -25.41
CA ARG A 139 5.29 4.57 -26.44
C ARG A 139 4.55 5.80 -26.91
N THR A 140 4.60 6.90 -26.17
CA THR A 140 4.02 8.16 -26.63
C THR A 140 4.90 8.86 -27.64
N THR A 141 4.27 9.40 -28.67
CA THR A 141 4.90 10.25 -29.69
C THR A 141 5.61 11.44 -29.06
N THR A 142 6.66 11.92 -29.72
CA THR A 142 7.43 13.10 -29.27
C THR A 142 6.57 14.33 -29.04
N ARG A 143 5.48 14.48 -29.80
CA ARG A 143 4.49 15.56 -29.61
C ARG A 143 3.73 15.47 -28.28
N ARG A 144 3.59 14.29 -27.66
CA ARG A 144 2.77 14.08 -26.46
C ARG A 144 3.58 13.93 -25.19
N ARG A 145 4.88 13.61 -25.27
CA ARG A 145 5.73 13.31 -24.09
C ARG A 145 5.66 14.36 -22.99
N HIS A 146 5.60 15.64 -23.36
CA HIS A 146 5.47 16.75 -22.41
C HIS A 146 4.14 16.80 -21.65
N LEU A 147 3.11 16.08 -22.14
CA LEU A 147 1.78 15.94 -21.55
C LEU A 147 1.58 14.61 -20.82
N THR A 148 2.63 13.81 -20.64
CA THR A 148 2.53 12.47 -20.03
C THR A 148 2.91 12.49 -18.56
N CYS A 149 2.24 11.72 -17.70
CA CYS A 149 2.63 11.57 -16.30
C CYS A 149 2.11 10.27 -15.68
N TYR A 150 2.49 9.99 -14.43
CA TYR A 150 1.84 8.95 -13.64
C TYR A 150 1.06 9.58 -12.49
N ILE A 151 -0.11 9.00 -12.20
CA ILE A 151 -0.98 9.41 -11.09
C ILE A 151 -1.27 8.20 -10.21
N ARG A 152 -0.78 8.21 -8.97
CA ARG A 152 -0.98 7.12 -8.02
C ARG A 152 -1.98 7.51 -6.94
N TYR A 153 -3.12 6.83 -6.94
CA TYR A 153 -4.16 6.99 -5.93
C TYR A 153 -4.01 5.94 -4.81
N SER A 154 -4.07 6.41 -3.56
CA SER A 154 -3.99 5.58 -2.35
C SER A 154 -5.40 5.27 -1.84
N LEU A 155 -5.78 4.00 -1.76
CA LEU A 155 -6.99 3.45 -1.08
C LEU A 155 -8.19 4.40 -0.86
N LEU A 156 -8.80 4.85 -1.97
CA LEU A 156 -9.99 5.72 -2.00
C LEU A 156 -11.26 5.01 -1.50
N PRO A 157 -12.25 5.74 -0.91
CA PRO A 157 -12.26 7.18 -0.63
C PRO A 157 -11.64 7.58 0.71
N ASN A 158 -11.21 6.62 1.53
CA ASN A 158 -10.76 6.88 2.89
C ASN A 158 -9.39 7.58 2.92
N ASN A 159 -8.49 7.22 2.01
CA ASN A 159 -7.19 7.87 1.89
C ASN A 159 -7.24 8.90 0.75
N ARG A 160 -6.99 10.16 1.07
CA ARG A 160 -7.07 11.30 0.12
C ARG A 160 -5.74 11.60 -0.58
N ALA A 161 -4.69 10.82 -0.32
CA ALA A 161 -3.36 11.05 -0.87
C ALA A 161 -3.26 10.61 -2.33
N VAL A 162 -2.77 11.53 -3.16
CA VAL A 162 -2.46 11.30 -4.58
C VAL A 162 -1.02 11.69 -4.84
N GLU A 163 -0.28 10.83 -5.52
CA GLU A 163 1.11 11.10 -5.91
C GLU A 163 1.18 11.32 -7.42
N LEU A 164 1.73 12.46 -7.83
CA LEU A 164 2.00 12.79 -9.22
C LEU A 164 3.48 12.60 -9.53
N LEU A 165 3.79 11.87 -10.60
CA LEU A 165 5.17 11.61 -11.01
C LEU A 165 5.40 12.06 -12.46
N PRO A 166 6.43 12.88 -12.71
CA PRO A 166 6.86 13.23 -14.05
C PRO A 166 7.51 12.04 -14.77
N CYS A 167 7.29 12.00 -16.08
CA CYS A 167 8.17 11.36 -17.06
C CYS A 167 9.33 12.32 -17.43
N PRO A 168 10.39 11.82 -18.12
CA PRO A 168 11.58 12.63 -18.43
C PRO A 168 11.32 13.97 -19.14
N GLU A 169 10.31 14.08 -20.00
CA GLU A 169 9.98 15.33 -20.72
C GLU A 169 8.70 16.01 -20.21
N THR A 170 8.06 15.51 -19.14
CA THR A 170 6.81 16.07 -18.62
C THR A 170 6.99 17.54 -18.26
N ASP A 171 6.12 18.40 -18.80
CA ASP A 171 6.12 19.81 -18.45
C ASP A 171 5.65 19.99 -16.99
N PRO A 172 6.38 20.72 -16.13
CA PRO A 172 5.99 20.97 -14.74
C PRO A 172 4.60 21.62 -14.60
N GLY A 173 4.16 22.38 -15.60
CA GLY A 173 2.83 22.98 -15.66
C GLY A 173 1.70 21.95 -15.69
N VAL A 174 1.93 20.76 -16.26
CA VAL A 174 0.98 19.64 -16.23
C VAL A 174 0.73 19.16 -14.80
N LEU A 175 1.80 19.00 -14.02
CA LEU A 175 1.71 18.52 -12.64
C LEU A 175 1.06 19.57 -11.73
N SER A 176 1.36 20.84 -11.97
CA SER A 176 0.73 21.97 -11.27
C SER A 176 -0.77 22.02 -11.57
N PHE A 177 -1.14 21.89 -12.84
CA PHE A 177 -2.53 21.87 -13.28
C PHE A 177 -3.32 20.69 -12.68
N LEU A 178 -2.75 19.49 -12.70
CA LEU A 178 -3.36 18.32 -12.06
C LEU A 178 -3.47 18.51 -10.56
N THR A 179 -2.46 19.07 -9.88
CA THR A 179 -2.50 19.37 -8.45
C THR A 179 -3.69 20.25 -8.09
N GLU A 180 -3.92 21.34 -8.84
CA GLU A 180 -5.07 22.23 -8.64
C GLU A 180 -6.40 21.47 -8.78
N HIS A 181 -6.52 20.61 -9.80
CA HIS A 181 -7.75 19.84 -10.03
C HIS A 181 -8.00 18.82 -8.92
N HIS A 182 -6.97 18.12 -8.44
CA HIS A 182 -7.08 17.19 -7.31
C HIS A 182 -7.43 17.92 -6.00
N GLN A 183 -6.83 19.09 -5.74
CA GLN A 183 -7.15 19.90 -4.56
C GLN A 183 -8.60 20.42 -4.59
N LYS A 184 -9.13 20.80 -5.76
CA LYS A 184 -10.56 21.13 -5.93
C LYS A 184 -11.49 19.99 -5.54
N MET A 185 -11.00 18.74 -5.57
CA MET A 185 -11.75 17.53 -5.17
C MET A 185 -11.59 17.19 -3.68
N GLY A 186 -10.74 17.92 -2.94
CA GLY A 186 -10.43 17.64 -1.54
C GLY A 186 -9.30 16.62 -1.34
N LEU A 187 -8.49 16.37 -2.38
CA LEU A 187 -7.36 15.44 -2.31
C LEU A 187 -6.07 16.16 -1.89
N ILE A 188 -5.17 15.40 -1.28
CA ILE A 188 -3.85 15.88 -0.85
C ILE A 188 -2.84 15.35 -1.87
N THR A 189 -2.28 16.25 -2.67
CA THR A 189 -1.38 15.89 -3.77
C THR A 189 0.08 16.08 -3.39
N ALA A 190 0.91 15.08 -3.64
CA ALA A 190 2.36 15.15 -3.55
C ALA A 190 2.98 15.05 -4.95
N VAL A 191 3.86 15.96 -5.31
CA VAL A 191 4.57 15.96 -6.60
C VAL A 191 6.00 15.49 -6.39
N SER A 192 6.38 14.42 -7.10
CA SER A 192 7.76 13.91 -7.05
C SER A 192 8.68 14.77 -7.91
N HIS A 193 9.67 15.42 -7.29
CA HIS A 193 10.69 16.21 -7.97
C HIS A 193 12.01 15.42 -7.96
N GLY A 194 12.44 14.86 -9.09
CA GLY A 194 13.79 14.28 -9.18
C GLY A 194 13.99 13.15 -10.20
N SER A 195 15.02 13.33 -11.03
CA SER A 195 15.53 12.45 -12.09
C SER A 195 16.23 11.16 -11.61
N SER A 196 16.39 10.96 -10.30
CA SER A 196 17.00 9.74 -9.77
C SER A 196 15.99 8.59 -9.75
N LYS A 197 16.31 7.48 -10.44
CA LYS A 197 15.57 6.20 -10.35
C LYS A 197 15.39 5.72 -8.90
N ARG A 198 16.20 6.20 -7.94
CA ARG A 198 16.06 5.90 -6.50
C ARG A 198 15.05 6.78 -5.75
N MET A 199 14.73 7.99 -6.24
CA MET A 199 13.82 8.93 -5.58
C MET A 199 12.34 8.71 -5.95
N ARG A 200 12.05 7.97 -7.03
CA ARG A 200 10.68 7.72 -7.54
C ARG A 200 9.82 6.79 -6.67
N MET A 201 10.32 6.42 -5.49
CA MET A 201 9.76 5.39 -4.60
C MET A 201 9.20 5.97 -3.28
N PHE A 202 9.06 7.30 -3.15
CA PHE A 202 9.19 7.92 -1.83
C PHE A 202 7.94 8.18 -0.97
N LEU A 203 6.69 7.90 -1.36
CA LEU A 203 5.60 8.05 -0.37
C LEU A 203 4.66 6.86 -0.20
N THR A 204 4.21 6.20 -1.27
CA THR A 204 3.09 5.24 -1.08
C THR A 204 3.48 3.77 -1.21
N LEU A 205 4.38 3.42 -2.13
CA LEU A 205 4.68 2.01 -2.43
C LEU A 205 5.75 1.37 -1.55
N ARG A 206 6.78 2.10 -1.11
CA ARG A 206 7.86 1.49 -0.31
C ARG A 206 7.38 1.09 1.10
N LYS A 207 6.36 1.76 1.65
CA LYS A 207 5.71 1.30 2.90
C LYS A 207 4.72 0.15 2.65
N LEU A 208 3.95 0.12 1.56
CA LEU A 208 3.04 -1.02 1.27
C LEU A 208 3.75 -2.32 0.84
N ILE A 209 4.96 -2.25 0.27
CA ILE A 209 5.74 -3.46 -0.05
C ILE A 209 6.51 -3.98 1.18
N LEU A 210 6.89 -3.09 2.10
CA LEU A 210 7.49 -3.50 3.39
C LEU A 210 6.45 -3.92 4.45
N PHE A 211 5.21 -3.47 4.34
CA PHE A 211 4.12 -3.80 5.25
C PHE A 211 3.06 -4.58 4.49
N GLY A 212 2.93 -5.88 4.79
CA GLY A 212 2.08 -6.87 4.12
C GLY A 212 0.58 -6.58 4.08
N ALA A 213 0.17 -5.51 3.41
CA ALA A 213 -1.21 -5.16 3.15
C ALA A 213 -1.65 -5.82 1.84
N LYS A 214 -2.34 -6.96 1.97
CA LYS A 214 -3.44 -7.45 1.10
C LYS A 214 -3.38 -7.13 -0.41
N CYS A 215 -2.23 -7.14 -1.07
CA CYS A 215 -2.18 -7.45 -2.50
C CYS A 215 -2.61 -8.91 -2.64
N SER A 216 -3.45 -9.22 -3.62
CA SER A 216 -3.66 -10.63 -3.98
C SER A 216 -2.26 -11.22 -4.22
N ARG A 217 -1.93 -12.31 -3.52
CA ARG A 217 -0.54 -12.81 -3.47
C ARG A 217 0.01 -13.22 -4.85
N ILE A 218 -0.88 -13.34 -5.84
CA ILE A 218 -0.60 -13.51 -7.27
C ILE A 218 -0.04 -12.23 -7.92
N GLN A 219 -0.52 -11.04 -7.52
CA GLN A 219 0.03 -9.76 -8.00
C GLN A 219 1.45 -9.52 -7.50
N VAL A 220 1.80 -9.99 -6.29
CA VAL A 220 3.16 -9.83 -5.76
C VAL A 220 4.17 -10.61 -6.61
N VAL A 221 3.84 -11.86 -6.97
CA VAL A 221 4.68 -12.68 -7.85
C VAL A 221 4.85 -12.01 -9.22
N ALA A 222 3.77 -11.51 -9.82
CA ALA A 222 3.83 -10.83 -11.12
C ALA A 222 4.66 -9.52 -11.08
N ILE A 223 4.59 -8.77 -9.98
CA ILE A 223 5.40 -7.55 -9.77
C ILE A 223 6.88 -7.92 -9.56
N GLU A 224 7.17 -9.01 -8.84
CA GLU A 224 8.54 -9.49 -8.64
C GLU A 224 9.16 -10.01 -9.93
N ASP A 225 8.43 -10.73 -10.79
CA ASP A 225 8.97 -11.24 -12.06
C ASP A 225 9.39 -10.09 -12.98
N GLU A 226 8.57 -9.03 -13.04
CA GLU A 226 8.88 -7.85 -13.85
C GLU A 226 10.15 -7.14 -13.32
N TYR A 227 10.32 -7.11 -11.99
CA TYR A 227 11.51 -6.56 -11.33
C TYR A 227 12.77 -7.41 -11.56
N VAL A 228 12.63 -8.74 -11.57
CA VAL A 228 13.69 -9.71 -11.86
C VAL A 228 14.14 -9.57 -13.31
N ALA A 229 13.20 -9.52 -14.25
CA ALA A 229 13.48 -9.38 -15.68
C ALA A 229 14.13 -8.03 -16.02
N GLU A 230 13.68 -6.93 -15.41
CA GLU A 230 14.25 -5.59 -15.66
C GLU A 230 15.73 -5.48 -15.22
N ARG A 231 16.16 -6.29 -14.26
CA ARG A 231 17.50 -6.19 -13.64
C ARG A 231 18.40 -7.40 -13.84
N ASN A 232 17.99 -8.39 -14.63
CA ASN A 232 18.69 -9.68 -14.77
C ASN A 232 19.04 -10.28 -13.39
N LEU A 233 18.08 -10.28 -12.47
CA LEU A 233 18.24 -10.88 -11.15
C LEU A 233 17.84 -12.36 -11.18
N GLU A 234 18.34 -13.14 -10.23
CA GLU A 234 18.00 -14.56 -10.13
C GLU A 234 16.67 -14.74 -9.36
N SER A 235 15.70 -15.43 -9.98
CA SER A 235 14.35 -15.67 -9.42
C SER A 235 14.23 -16.92 -8.56
N SER A 236 15.26 -17.78 -8.54
CA SER A 236 15.24 -19.14 -7.97
C SER A 236 14.78 -19.20 -6.52
N PHE A 237 15.17 -18.21 -5.69
CA PHE A 237 14.82 -18.13 -4.26
C PHE A 237 13.69 -17.14 -3.95
N THR A 238 13.06 -16.52 -4.96
CA THR A 238 12.00 -15.52 -4.79
C THR A 238 10.69 -15.98 -5.44
N SER A 239 10.37 -15.50 -6.64
CA SER A 239 9.12 -15.78 -7.33
C SER A 239 8.99 -17.25 -7.72
N ASP A 240 10.09 -17.90 -8.13
CA ASP A 240 10.08 -19.32 -8.50
C ASP A 240 9.95 -20.23 -7.30
N PHE A 241 10.62 -19.91 -6.18
CA PHE A 241 10.44 -20.63 -4.92
C PHE A 241 8.98 -20.59 -4.44
N LEU A 242 8.35 -19.41 -4.48
CA LEU A 242 6.94 -19.23 -4.11
C LEU A 242 6.01 -20.05 -5.03
N ARG A 243 6.27 -20.07 -6.34
CA ARG A 243 5.52 -20.89 -7.30
C ARG A 243 5.68 -22.38 -7.00
N LEU A 244 6.91 -22.85 -6.95
CA LEU A 244 7.24 -24.27 -6.85
C LEU A 244 6.80 -24.85 -5.52
N LYS A 245 7.08 -24.16 -4.40
CA LYS A 245 6.87 -24.73 -3.06
C LYS A 245 5.51 -24.46 -2.45
N TYR A 246 4.75 -23.52 -2.99
CA TYR A 246 3.47 -23.14 -2.41
C TYR A 246 2.31 -23.12 -3.39
N ILE A 247 2.47 -22.53 -4.58
CA ILE A 247 1.37 -22.43 -5.57
C ILE A 247 1.11 -23.78 -6.23
N GLN A 248 2.13 -24.39 -6.82
CA GLN A 248 2.01 -25.67 -7.53
C GLN A 248 1.71 -26.83 -6.57
N GLU A 249 2.25 -26.78 -5.36
CA GLU A 249 1.97 -27.78 -4.32
C GLU A 249 0.57 -27.62 -3.67
N GLY A 250 -0.27 -26.71 -4.16
CA GLY A 250 -1.64 -26.54 -3.67
C GLY A 250 -1.72 -26.13 -2.19
N ARG A 251 -0.62 -25.60 -1.63
CA ARG A 251 -0.52 -25.19 -0.21
C ARG A 251 -1.23 -23.86 0.08
N PHE A 252 -1.98 -23.36 -0.90
CA PHE A 252 -2.90 -22.24 -0.76
C PHE A 252 -4.33 -22.72 -1.02
N GLY A 253 -5.28 -22.28 -0.18
CA GLY A 253 -6.68 -22.65 -0.30
C GLY A 253 -7.22 -22.37 -1.71
N ALA A 254 -7.93 -23.34 -2.28
CA ALA A 254 -8.41 -23.28 -3.66
C ALA A 254 -9.24 -22.01 -3.90
N GLY A 255 -8.74 -21.13 -4.78
CA GLY A 255 -9.52 -20.00 -5.29
C GLY A 255 -10.71 -20.51 -6.10
N SER A 256 -11.86 -19.86 -5.95
CA SER A 256 -12.97 -20.10 -6.88
C SER A 256 -12.73 -19.39 -8.21
N PRO A 257 -13.25 -19.89 -9.34
CA PRO A 257 -13.15 -19.23 -10.65
C PRO A 257 -13.78 -17.83 -10.71
N LYS A 258 -14.52 -17.39 -9.67
CA LYS A 258 -15.21 -16.10 -9.59
C LYS A 258 -14.62 -15.11 -8.58
N GLY A 259 -13.36 -15.27 -8.18
CA GLY A 259 -12.64 -14.23 -7.42
C GLY A 259 -13.19 -13.88 -6.03
N ARG A 260 -13.97 -14.77 -5.40
CA ARG A 260 -14.33 -14.64 -3.97
C ARG A 260 -13.43 -15.54 -3.12
N LEU A 261 -12.91 -14.99 -2.01
CA LEU A 261 -12.39 -15.77 -0.88
C LEU A 261 -13.57 -16.52 -0.25
N ARG A 262 -13.55 -17.85 -0.28
CA ARG A 262 -14.37 -18.64 0.65
C ARG A 262 -13.59 -18.76 1.96
N PHE A 263 -14.20 -18.34 3.06
CA PHE A 263 -13.80 -18.85 4.37
C PHE A 263 -13.91 -20.37 4.31
N LEU A 264 -12.88 -21.06 4.81
CA LEU A 264 -12.86 -22.52 4.97
C LEU A 264 -14.19 -22.98 5.58
N LYS A 265 -14.99 -23.73 4.83
CA LYS A 265 -16.00 -24.59 5.43
C LYS A 265 -15.24 -25.62 6.24
N VAL A 266 -15.38 -25.57 7.56
CA VAL A 266 -14.88 -26.60 8.47
C VAL A 266 -15.55 -27.91 8.06
N SER A 267 -14.76 -28.85 7.54
CA SER A 267 -15.21 -30.20 7.26
C SER A 267 -15.44 -30.92 8.58
N LYS A 268 -16.67 -31.42 8.78
CA LYS A 268 -16.98 -32.43 9.79
C LYS A 268 -16.06 -33.64 9.58
N SER A 269 -15.38 -34.04 10.66
CA SER A 269 -14.96 -35.41 11.02
C SER A 269 -13.56 -35.39 11.62
N ILE A 270 -13.47 -35.48 12.95
CA ILE A 270 -12.62 -36.47 13.63
C ILE A 270 -13.42 -36.94 14.85
N ALA A 271 -13.76 -38.22 14.86
CA ALA A 271 -14.34 -38.93 15.99
C ALA A 271 -13.22 -39.36 16.96
N ASN A 272 -13.54 -39.27 18.25
CA ASN A 272 -12.95 -39.95 19.42
C ASN A 272 -11.45 -39.78 19.73
N GLY A 273 -11.18 -39.24 20.94
CA GLY A 273 -9.91 -39.49 21.66
C GLY A 273 -9.32 -38.31 22.43
N ASP A 274 -10.03 -37.87 23.46
CA ASP A 274 -9.57 -37.19 24.70
C ASP A 274 -8.78 -35.85 24.74
N ILE A 275 -9.16 -35.13 25.81
CA ILE A 275 -8.53 -34.01 26.53
C ILE A 275 -8.92 -32.59 26.07
N TYR A 276 -9.71 -31.97 26.96
CA TYR A 276 -10.16 -30.58 27.03
C TYR A 276 -11.32 -30.17 26.09
N VAL A 277 -12.52 -30.12 26.67
CA VAL A 277 -13.64 -29.34 26.11
C VAL A 277 -13.61 -27.97 26.81
N PRO A 278 -13.04 -26.90 26.23
CA PRO A 278 -13.29 -25.58 26.76
C PRO A 278 -14.75 -25.22 26.48
N LYS A 279 -15.43 -24.70 27.51
CA LYS A 279 -16.72 -24.01 27.41
C LYS A 279 -16.76 -23.20 26.10
N THR A 280 -17.82 -23.36 25.32
CA THR A 280 -18.05 -22.69 24.03
C THR A 280 -17.52 -21.25 24.07
N PRO A 281 -16.41 -20.93 23.36
CA PRO A 281 -15.89 -19.57 23.39
C PRO A 281 -16.83 -18.70 22.55
N SER A 282 -17.14 -17.50 23.06
CA SER A 282 -17.38 -16.35 22.20
C SER A 282 -16.36 -16.37 21.05
N GLN A 283 -16.80 -16.05 19.83
CA GLN A 283 -15.96 -16.17 18.63
C GLN A 283 -14.54 -15.60 18.84
N PRO A 284 -13.48 -16.22 18.29
CA PRO A 284 -12.11 -15.83 18.57
C PRO A 284 -11.86 -14.38 18.13
N THR A 285 -11.26 -13.57 19.00
CA THR A 285 -10.97 -12.16 18.71
C THR A 285 -9.64 -12.02 17.97
N LEU A 286 -9.64 -11.26 16.89
CA LEU A 286 -8.45 -10.91 16.12
C LEU A 286 -8.00 -9.50 16.49
N PHE A 287 -6.69 -9.30 16.67
CA PHE A 287 -6.06 -8.01 16.94
C PHE A 287 -5.33 -7.51 15.69
N PHE A 288 -5.46 -6.21 15.39
CA PHE A 288 -4.85 -5.57 14.23
C PHE A 288 -4.18 -4.27 14.63
N LEU A 289 -3.14 -3.92 13.90
CA LEU A 289 -2.55 -2.60 13.94
C LEU A 289 -3.05 -1.79 12.75
N ASP A 290 -3.51 -0.58 13.05
CA ASP A 290 -3.61 0.48 12.07
C ASP A 290 -2.44 1.43 12.30
N VAL A 291 -1.60 1.61 11.29
CA VAL A 291 -0.43 2.49 11.38
C VAL A 291 -0.84 3.97 11.41
N GLY A 292 -2.10 4.28 11.09
CA GLY A 292 -2.63 5.65 11.00
C GLY A 292 -2.33 6.34 9.68
N VAL A 293 -1.65 5.63 8.75
CA VAL A 293 -1.27 6.18 7.43
C VAL A 293 -2.50 6.19 6.53
N GLY A 294 -3.11 7.36 6.39
CA GLY A 294 -4.33 7.56 5.61
C GLY A 294 -5.55 7.95 6.44
N GLU A 295 -5.39 8.18 7.74
CA GLU A 295 -6.38 8.88 8.56
C GLU A 295 -6.55 10.33 8.09
N ASN A 296 -7.77 10.86 8.23
CA ASN A 296 -8.03 12.28 7.98
C ASN A 296 -7.51 13.09 9.16
N VAL A 297 -6.25 13.50 9.06
CA VAL A 297 -5.55 14.31 10.07
C VAL A 297 -5.44 15.76 9.62
N HIS A 298 -5.48 16.69 10.56
CA HIS A 298 -5.45 18.13 10.29
C HIS A 298 -4.02 18.70 10.39
N SER A 299 -3.07 17.93 10.92
CA SER A 299 -1.67 18.32 11.06
C SER A 299 -0.70 17.15 10.88
N MET A 300 0.58 17.45 10.66
CA MET A 300 1.63 16.42 10.59
C MET A 300 1.91 15.76 11.94
N GLU A 301 1.75 16.48 13.05
CA GLU A 301 1.91 15.93 14.39
C GLU A 301 0.82 14.87 14.69
N GLU A 302 -0.42 15.15 14.28
CA GLU A 302 -1.53 14.18 14.33
C GLU A 302 -1.24 12.98 13.42
N ALA A 303 -0.69 13.21 12.22
CA ALA A 303 -0.33 12.13 11.29
C ALA A 303 0.69 11.15 11.88
N MET A 304 1.61 11.66 12.71
CA MET A 304 2.66 10.85 13.33
C MET A 304 2.16 9.98 14.47
N THR A 305 1.05 10.38 15.09
CA THR A 305 0.45 9.66 16.23
C THR A 305 -0.90 9.03 15.89
N ALA A 306 -1.34 9.04 14.63
CA ALA A 306 -2.65 8.52 14.24
C ALA A 306 -2.82 6.99 14.36
N GLY A 307 -1.78 6.26 14.77
CA GLY A 307 -1.81 4.81 14.89
C GLY A 307 -2.80 4.30 15.95
N LYS A 308 -3.35 3.12 15.70
CA LYS A 308 -4.38 2.48 16.54
C LYS A 308 -4.15 0.98 16.65
N ILE A 309 -4.71 0.39 17.70
CA ILE A 309 -4.91 -1.05 17.83
C ILE A 309 -6.40 -1.33 17.77
N LEU A 310 -6.77 -2.29 16.94
CA LEU A 310 -8.15 -2.65 16.65
C LEU A 310 -8.41 -4.11 17.01
N THR A 311 -9.65 -4.42 17.37
CA THR A 311 -10.15 -5.79 17.52
C THR A 311 -11.30 -6.07 16.58
N THR A 312 -11.45 -7.31 16.12
CA THR A 312 -12.65 -7.75 15.41
C THR A 312 -12.88 -9.25 15.58
N THR A 313 -14.10 -9.69 15.34
CA THR A 313 -14.44 -11.09 15.09
C THR A 313 -13.86 -11.57 13.75
N PRO A 314 -13.68 -12.88 13.53
CA PRO A 314 -13.08 -13.42 12.30
C PRO A 314 -13.95 -13.21 11.06
N ASP A 315 -15.26 -12.99 11.26
CA ASP A 315 -16.20 -12.63 10.20
C ASP A 315 -16.06 -11.16 9.75
N GLY A 316 -15.25 -10.36 10.47
CA GLY A 316 -14.93 -8.97 10.11
C GLY A 316 -16.10 -8.00 10.24
N ARG A 317 -17.20 -8.38 10.90
CA ARG A 317 -18.43 -7.58 10.94
C ARG A 317 -18.35 -6.40 11.90
N GLN A 318 -17.57 -6.53 12.97
CA GLN A 318 -17.45 -5.50 14.00
C GLN A 318 -15.98 -5.22 14.32
N ILE A 319 -15.51 -4.05 13.90
CA ILE A 319 -14.15 -3.56 14.18
C ILE A 319 -14.25 -2.52 15.31
N ASN A 320 -13.60 -2.80 16.43
CA ASN A 320 -13.53 -1.89 17.57
C ASN A 320 -12.12 -1.34 17.70
N THR A 321 -11.99 -0.04 17.97
CA THR A 321 -10.70 0.56 18.33
C THR A 321 -10.50 0.43 19.83
N ILE A 322 -9.40 -0.20 20.25
CA ILE A 322 -9.09 -0.41 21.67
C ILE A 322 -7.95 0.46 22.19
N VAL A 323 -7.04 0.89 21.30
CA VAL A 323 -5.96 1.81 21.63
C VAL A 323 -5.81 2.83 20.50
N THR A 324 -5.58 4.10 20.84
CA THR A 324 -5.40 5.21 19.89
C THR A 324 -4.10 5.96 20.19
N ARG A 325 -3.76 6.94 19.34
CA ARG A 325 -2.62 7.85 19.53
C ARG A 325 -1.24 7.16 19.54
N GLN A 326 -1.09 6.09 18.76
CA GLN A 326 0.16 5.32 18.68
C GLN A 326 1.10 5.85 17.61
N SER A 327 2.40 5.86 17.91
CA SER A 327 3.42 6.45 17.05
C SER A 327 3.92 5.45 16.02
N TYR A 328 3.17 5.33 14.92
CA TYR A 328 3.41 4.36 13.85
C TYR A 328 3.65 2.93 14.38
N PRO A 329 2.62 2.26 14.93
CA PRO A 329 2.76 0.91 15.46
C PRO A 329 3.12 -0.08 14.33
N ASP A 330 3.97 -1.07 14.61
CA ASP A 330 4.53 -1.99 13.59
C ASP A 330 4.36 -3.48 13.94
N GLY A 331 5.02 -3.96 14.99
CA GLY A 331 4.85 -5.31 15.50
C GLY A 331 3.75 -5.40 16.54
N ILE A 332 2.99 -6.49 16.56
CA ILE A 332 2.03 -6.84 17.62
C ILE A 332 2.12 -8.34 17.94
N ASP A 333 1.99 -8.68 19.21
CA ASP A 333 1.80 -10.06 19.66
C ASP A 333 0.94 -10.06 20.94
N ILE A 334 0.28 -11.17 21.25
CA ILE A 334 -0.66 -11.27 22.39
C ILE A 334 -0.32 -12.42 23.32
N SER A 335 -0.38 -12.20 24.63
CA SER A 335 -0.15 -13.23 25.64
C SER A 335 -1.40 -13.40 26.49
N LEU A 336 -2.15 -14.47 26.23
CA LEU A 336 -3.34 -14.80 27.02
C LEU A 336 -2.98 -15.20 28.46
N GLN A 337 -1.79 -15.75 28.69
CA GLN A 337 -1.32 -16.15 30.03
C GLN A 337 -1.21 -14.97 30.99
N VAL A 338 -0.77 -13.81 30.50
CA VAL A 338 -0.67 -12.59 31.31
C VAL A 338 -1.80 -11.59 31.01
N GLY A 339 -2.71 -11.93 30.09
CA GLY A 339 -3.85 -11.09 29.73
C GLY A 339 -3.46 -9.77 29.07
N ARG A 340 -2.38 -9.73 28.30
CA ARG A 340 -1.86 -8.49 27.70
C ARG A 340 -1.54 -8.61 26.21
N ILE A 341 -1.69 -7.47 25.53
CA ILE A 341 -1.16 -7.23 24.20
C ILE A 341 0.15 -6.45 24.30
N PHE A 342 1.05 -6.69 23.35
CA PHE A 342 2.34 -6.02 23.25
C PHE A 342 2.53 -5.52 21.82
N TRP A 343 3.03 -4.29 21.66
CA TRP A 343 3.33 -3.72 20.35
C TRP A 343 4.58 -2.84 20.36
N THR A 344 5.15 -2.61 19.17
CA THR A 344 6.25 -1.66 18.98
C THR A 344 5.73 -0.38 18.34
N ASP A 345 6.08 0.75 18.94
CA ASP A 345 5.89 2.09 18.38
C ASP A 345 7.20 2.57 17.80
N MET A 346 7.22 2.83 16.49
CA MET A 346 8.44 3.15 15.77
C MET A 346 9.05 4.51 16.13
N GLY A 347 8.27 5.44 16.66
CA GLY A 347 8.72 6.81 16.82
C GLY A 347 9.01 7.49 15.47
N VAL A 348 9.86 8.52 15.52
CA VAL A 348 10.30 9.25 14.34
C VAL A 348 11.56 8.61 13.78
N THR A 349 11.56 8.31 12.48
CA THR A 349 12.73 7.71 11.80
C THR A 349 13.97 8.57 12.01
N GLY A 350 15.04 7.95 12.54
CA GLY A 350 16.30 8.62 12.87
C GLY A 350 16.37 9.23 14.27
N CYS A 351 15.25 9.34 14.98
CA CYS A 351 15.23 9.75 16.39
C CYS A 351 15.26 8.54 17.31
N LYS A 352 15.80 8.72 18.52
CA LYS A 352 15.81 7.69 19.56
C LYS A 352 14.55 7.74 20.43
N ASP A 353 13.38 7.79 19.81
CA ASP A 353 12.10 8.04 20.49
C ASP A 353 11.06 6.94 20.29
N GLY A 354 11.43 5.82 19.66
CA GLY A 354 10.61 4.62 19.62
C GLY A 354 10.41 3.99 21.00
N SER A 355 9.41 3.11 21.10
CA SER A 355 9.04 2.45 22.35
C SER A 355 8.43 1.07 22.15
N ILE A 356 8.40 0.28 23.22
CA ILE A 356 7.61 -0.96 23.29
C ILE A 356 6.52 -0.74 24.31
N MET A 357 5.30 -1.07 23.93
CA MET A 357 4.09 -0.75 24.67
C MET A 357 3.33 -2.02 25.03
N SER A 358 2.51 -1.95 26.06
CA SER A 358 1.58 -3.00 26.45
C SER A 358 0.29 -2.44 27.00
N ALA A 359 -0.79 -3.19 26.85
CA ALA A 359 -2.11 -2.92 27.41
C ALA A 359 -2.78 -4.26 27.76
N THR A 360 -3.84 -4.22 28.56
CA THR A 360 -4.73 -5.37 28.72
C THR A 360 -5.43 -5.70 27.41
N LEU A 361 -6.08 -6.88 27.33
CA LEU A 361 -6.74 -7.35 26.10
C LEU A 361 -7.89 -6.44 25.62
N ASP A 362 -8.48 -5.64 26.51
CA ASP A 362 -9.51 -4.64 26.19
C ASP A 362 -8.94 -3.26 25.82
N GLY A 363 -7.62 -3.09 25.85
CA GLY A 363 -6.92 -1.83 25.55
C GLY A 363 -6.75 -0.89 26.73
N SER A 364 -7.19 -1.27 27.94
CA SER A 364 -6.93 -0.49 29.15
C SER A 364 -5.51 -0.74 29.71
N ASP A 365 -5.13 -0.02 30.77
CA ASP A 365 -3.82 -0.14 31.43
C ASP A 365 -2.63 -0.06 30.45
N ILE A 366 -2.59 1.00 29.64
CA ILE A 366 -1.50 1.22 28.68
C ILE A 366 -0.22 1.59 29.44
N GLN A 367 0.87 0.86 29.18
CA GLN A 367 2.16 1.08 29.82
C GLN A 367 3.34 0.93 28.84
N TYR A 368 4.44 1.61 29.16
CA TYR A 368 5.72 1.37 28.51
C TYR A 368 6.35 0.08 29.05
N ILE A 369 6.67 -0.83 28.14
CA ILE A 369 7.59 -1.94 28.42
C ILE A 369 9.03 -1.49 28.22
N ILE A 370 9.28 -0.74 27.13
CA ILE A 370 10.53 -0.02 26.93
C ILE A 370 10.15 1.43 26.62
N PRO A 371 10.53 2.41 27.47
CA PRO A 371 10.18 3.81 27.26
C PRO A 371 11.00 4.43 26.14
N LYS A 372 10.52 5.59 25.65
CA LYS A 372 11.24 6.43 24.68
C LYS A 372 12.66 6.75 25.18
N GLY A 373 13.60 7.04 24.27
CA GLY A 373 15.00 7.28 24.61
C GLY A 373 15.87 6.01 24.63
N HIS A 374 15.26 4.82 24.62
CA HIS A 374 15.97 3.55 24.80
C HIS A 374 16.11 2.73 23.52
N VAL A 375 15.27 2.98 22.52
CA VAL A 375 15.29 2.35 21.19
C VAL A 375 15.01 3.42 20.13
N HIS A 376 15.48 3.22 18.90
CA HIS A 376 15.24 4.16 17.81
C HIS A 376 13.94 3.84 17.09
N THR A 377 13.95 2.77 16.30
CA THR A 377 12.81 2.40 15.47
C THR A 377 12.54 0.91 15.67
N PRO A 378 11.91 0.53 16.79
CA PRO A 378 11.58 -0.86 17.04
C PRO A 378 10.56 -1.35 16.01
N LYS A 379 10.87 -2.51 15.45
CA LYS A 379 10.07 -3.24 14.45
C LYS A 379 9.59 -4.55 15.05
N GLN A 380 8.69 -5.23 14.32
CA GLN A 380 8.26 -6.62 14.50
C GLN A 380 8.71 -7.26 15.83
N LEU A 381 7.77 -7.47 16.75
CA LEU A 381 8.06 -8.23 17.97
C LEU A 381 7.64 -9.70 17.83
N ALA A 382 8.22 -10.54 18.68
CA ALA A 382 7.80 -11.91 18.88
C ALA A 382 7.95 -12.30 20.35
N MET A 383 7.00 -13.09 20.85
CA MET A 383 7.03 -13.53 22.25
C MET A 383 7.48 -14.97 22.43
N ASP A 384 8.29 -15.21 23.44
CA ASP A 384 8.49 -16.54 24.01
C ASP A 384 7.68 -16.63 25.30
N HIS A 385 6.54 -17.32 25.24
CA HIS A 385 5.64 -17.48 26.39
C HIS A 385 6.22 -18.37 27.48
N ILE A 386 7.15 -19.28 27.16
CA ILE A 386 7.73 -20.19 28.15
C ILE A 386 8.66 -19.40 29.07
N ASN A 387 9.52 -18.57 28.48
CA ASN A 387 10.52 -17.79 29.21
C ASN A 387 10.08 -16.35 29.52
N SER A 388 8.85 -15.98 29.15
CA SER A 388 8.31 -14.62 29.32
C SER A 388 9.20 -13.52 28.72
N HIS A 389 9.70 -13.77 27.51
CA HIS A 389 10.61 -12.86 26.80
C HIS A 389 9.95 -12.25 25.57
N LEU A 390 10.12 -10.94 25.40
CA LEU A 390 9.86 -10.21 24.16
C LEU A 390 11.15 -10.11 23.36
N TYR A 391 11.10 -10.43 22.09
CA TYR A 391 12.18 -10.19 21.14
C TYR A 391 11.72 -9.16 20.11
N PHE A 392 12.59 -8.22 19.77
CA PHE A 392 12.29 -7.15 18.83
C PHE A 392 13.58 -6.69 18.13
N SER A 393 13.46 -6.17 16.92
CA SER A 393 14.58 -5.54 16.21
C SER A 393 14.47 -4.03 16.28
N ASP A 394 15.56 -3.34 16.59
CA ASP A 394 15.68 -1.89 16.49
C ASP A 394 16.44 -1.56 15.19
N ARG A 395 15.70 -1.07 14.19
CA ARG A 395 16.22 -0.91 12.82
C ARG A 395 17.39 0.06 12.78
N GLU A 396 17.24 1.25 13.37
CA GLU A 396 18.27 2.31 13.42
C GLU A 396 19.16 2.19 14.66
N GLY A 397 18.73 1.48 15.71
CA GLY A 397 19.63 1.03 16.76
C GLY A 397 20.63 -0.06 16.32
N LEU A 398 20.49 -0.54 15.07
CA LEU A 398 21.34 -1.55 14.44
C LEU A 398 21.44 -2.83 15.29
N CYS A 399 20.33 -3.23 15.92
CA CYS A 399 20.37 -4.34 16.86
C CYS A 399 19.10 -5.19 16.92
N VAL A 400 19.24 -6.42 17.40
CA VAL A 400 18.13 -7.26 17.86
C VAL A 400 18.25 -7.40 19.35
N SER A 401 17.20 -7.06 20.07
CA SER A 401 17.16 -7.03 21.52
C SER A 401 16.08 -7.97 22.06
N ARG A 402 16.25 -8.36 23.32
CA ARG A 402 15.28 -9.12 24.10
C ARG A 402 15.08 -8.45 25.44
N CYS A 403 13.86 -8.40 25.96
CA CYS A 403 13.56 -8.06 27.34
C CYS A 403 12.52 -9.01 27.93
N ASN A 404 12.29 -8.94 29.23
CA ASN A 404 11.16 -9.62 29.87
C ASN A 404 9.83 -8.91 29.52
N PHE A 405 8.69 -9.57 29.75
CA PHE A 405 7.37 -8.96 29.54
C PHE A 405 7.14 -7.66 30.34
N HIS A 406 7.86 -7.45 31.44
CA HIS A 406 7.83 -6.22 32.24
C HIS A 406 8.95 -5.22 31.88
N GLY A 407 9.68 -5.44 30.79
CA GLY A 407 10.72 -4.52 30.30
C GLY A 407 12.11 -4.70 30.91
N SER A 408 12.20 -5.42 32.02
CA SER A 408 13.48 -5.74 32.68
C SER A 408 14.38 -6.64 31.83
N ASN A 409 15.67 -6.67 32.19
CA ASN A 409 16.70 -7.50 31.53
C ASN A 409 16.79 -7.29 30.01
N LYS A 410 16.63 -6.03 29.55
CA LYS A 410 16.88 -5.69 28.15
C LYS A 410 18.33 -6.05 27.80
N THR A 411 18.50 -6.99 26.88
CA THR A 411 19.78 -7.52 26.42
C THR A 411 19.84 -7.38 24.91
N THR A 412 20.92 -6.80 24.39
CA THR A 412 21.21 -6.84 22.95
C THR A 412 21.75 -8.23 22.60
N LEU A 413 21.07 -8.92 21.70
CA LEU A 413 21.46 -10.25 21.23
C LEU A 413 22.37 -10.17 20.00
N ILE A 414 22.11 -9.20 19.12
CA ILE A 414 22.84 -9.01 17.86
C ILE A 414 23.03 -7.51 17.67
N GLN A 415 24.25 -7.10 17.30
CA GLN A 415 24.60 -5.73 16.95
C GLN A 415 25.25 -5.75 15.56
N THR A 416 24.71 -5.01 14.59
CA THR A 416 25.14 -5.01 13.18
C THR A 416 25.97 -3.78 12.80
N GLY A 417 26.10 -2.81 13.72
CA GLY A 417 26.92 -1.62 13.57
C GLY A 417 26.82 -0.73 14.81
N ASP A 418 27.46 0.43 14.77
CA ASP A 418 27.39 1.43 15.84
C ASP A 418 26.42 2.56 15.43
N PRO A 419 25.27 2.74 16.11
CA PRO A 419 24.34 3.81 15.77
C PRO A 419 24.89 5.23 16.00
N ALA A 420 25.96 5.40 16.79
CA ALA A 420 26.63 6.69 16.95
C ALA A 420 27.55 7.06 15.77
N ASN A 421 27.92 6.08 14.95
CA ASN A 421 28.72 6.30 13.75
C ASN A 421 27.80 6.66 12.57
N PRO A 422 27.94 7.86 11.96
CA PRO A 422 27.09 8.30 10.85
C PRO A 422 27.12 7.37 9.62
N ASP A 423 28.26 6.75 9.32
CA ASP A 423 28.40 5.83 8.19
C ASP A 423 27.60 4.54 8.44
N HIS A 424 27.63 4.05 9.68
CA HIS A 424 26.85 2.88 10.07
C HIS A 424 25.35 3.21 10.15
N ALA A 425 24.99 4.35 10.72
CA ALA A 425 23.61 4.79 10.90
C ALA A 425 22.89 5.12 9.57
N SER A 426 23.65 5.49 8.54
CA SER A 426 23.11 5.76 7.20
C SER A 426 23.12 4.54 6.27
N ASP A 427 23.82 3.46 6.62
CA ASP A 427 23.94 2.23 5.82
C ASP A 427 22.71 1.29 6.01
N PRO A 428 21.84 1.16 5.00
CA PRO A 428 20.66 0.31 5.10
C PRO A 428 20.96 -1.18 5.18
N LEU A 429 22.19 -1.62 4.83
CA LEU A 429 22.61 -3.02 4.93
C LEU A 429 22.90 -3.43 6.38
N ARG A 430 23.16 -2.44 7.25
CA ARG A 430 23.35 -2.64 8.69
C ARG A 430 22.05 -2.56 9.47
N PHE A 431 20.97 -2.10 8.87
CA PHE A 431 19.68 -2.00 9.55
C PHE A 431 19.20 -3.37 10.00
N ALA A 432 19.02 -3.53 11.32
CA ALA A 432 18.66 -4.81 11.89
C ALA A 432 17.25 -5.20 11.47
N ARG A 433 17.12 -6.41 10.93
CA ARG A 433 15.84 -7.06 10.62
C ARG A 433 15.85 -8.45 11.19
N ALA A 434 14.85 -8.77 12.00
CA ALA A 434 14.68 -10.09 12.57
C ALA A 434 13.49 -10.81 11.93
N ARG A 435 13.68 -12.08 11.57
CA ARG A 435 12.57 -13.01 11.28
C ARG A 435 12.51 -14.02 12.41
N PHE A 436 11.47 -13.95 13.23
CA PHE A 436 11.27 -14.88 14.32
C PHE A 436 10.51 -16.12 13.83
N THR A 437 11.18 -17.27 13.83
CA THR A 437 10.57 -18.56 13.45
C THR A 437 10.44 -19.46 14.67
N GLY A 438 9.22 -19.90 14.98
CA GLY A 438 8.97 -20.90 16.03
C GLY A 438 8.59 -22.26 15.44
N ARG A 439 9.15 -23.36 15.95
CA ARG A 439 8.61 -24.71 15.75
C ARG A 439 7.50 -24.93 16.78
N LYS A 440 6.31 -25.36 16.34
CA LYS A 440 5.11 -25.59 17.17
C LYS A 440 5.23 -26.72 18.23
N LYS A 441 6.43 -27.18 18.59
CA LYS A 441 6.63 -28.21 19.63
C LYS A 441 7.84 -27.86 20.50
N GLY A 442 7.58 -27.28 21.67
CA GLY A 442 8.42 -27.41 22.88
C GLY A 442 9.88 -26.93 22.84
N ALA A 443 10.35 -26.22 21.81
CA ALA A 443 11.72 -25.73 21.75
C ALA A 443 11.76 -24.19 21.57
N ALA A 444 12.69 -23.55 22.30
CA ALA A 444 12.90 -22.11 22.34
C ALA A 444 12.93 -21.47 20.94
N LYS A 445 12.32 -20.28 20.80
CA LYS A 445 12.40 -19.48 19.57
C LYS A 445 13.86 -19.06 19.35
N GLN A 446 14.46 -19.49 18.24
CA GLN A 446 15.77 -19.00 17.81
C GLN A 446 15.58 -17.74 16.95
N ALA A 447 16.26 -16.65 17.29
CA ALA A 447 16.38 -15.49 16.43
C ALA A 447 17.50 -15.75 15.40
N LYS A 448 17.19 -15.67 14.10
CA LYS A 448 18.19 -15.59 13.03
C LYS A 448 18.17 -14.18 12.45
N ALA A 449 19.30 -13.48 12.52
CA ALA A 449 19.53 -12.28 11.72
C ALA A 449 20.04 -12.69 10.33
N ALA A 450 19.58 -12.00 9.29
CA ALA A 450 20.21 -12.04 7.98
C ALA A 450 21.12 -10.80 7.87
N SER A 451 22.44 -10.97 7.91
CA SER A 451 23.40 -9.95 7.46
C SER A 451 23.67 -10.17 5.98
N SER A 452 23.61 -9.11 5.18
CA SER A 452 23.94 -9.18 3.74
C SER A 452 25.41 -8.91 3.45
N VAL A 453 26.28 -8.93 4.47
CA VAL A 453 27.72 -8.74 4.32
C VAL A 453 28.38 -10.12 4.31
N PRO A 454 28.98 -10.57 3.20
CA PRO A 454 29.92 -11.67 3.23
C PRO A 454 31.14 -11.22 4.06
N THR A 455 31.55 -12.05 5.02
CA THR A 455 32.87 -11.93 5.66
C THR A 455 33.99 -11.96 4.65
#